data_AF-A0A4Y8DDU7-F1
#
_entry.id   AF-A0A4Y8DDU7-F1
#
_cell.length_a   1.000
_cell.length_b   1.000
_cell.length_c   1.000
_cell.angle_alpha   90.00
_cell.angle_beta   90.00
_cell.angle_gamma   90.00
#
_symmetry.space_group_name_H-M   'P 1'
#
loop_
_entity.id
_entity.type
_entity.pdbx_description
1 polymer ?
#
loop_
_entity_poly.entity_id
_entity_poly.type
_entity_poly.pdbx_seq_one_letter_code
_entity_poly.pdbx_strand_id
1 'polypeptide(L)'
;MRFITPTISILLSGFFSGLTIADSSTCNSICAHNNDPGLWTDVHAPSAQVDYILANGGGCVQGSVQGHMCNAFIGSEEDANLVTGCLEQMAAQWQSYNDNWYLWSSITCVSGSSTGIVSITA
;
A
#
# COMPACT_ATOMS: atom_id res chain seq x y z
N MET A 1 44.32 11.71 -2.22
CA MET A 1 43.41 12.09 -1.11
C MET A 1 42.44 10.93 -0.90
N ARG A 2 42.45 10.33 0.30
CA ARG A 2 41.57 9.22 0.68
C ARG A 2 40.26 9.83 1.18
N PHE A 3 39.15 9.55 0.50
CA PHE A 3 37.82 9.94 0.98
C PHE A 3 37.39 8.92 2.04
N ILE A 4 37.24 9.39 3.27
CA ILE A 4 36.74 8.62 4.40
C ILE A 4 35.26 9.00 4.52
N THR A 5 34.36 8.13 4.07
CA THR A 5 32.92 8.34 4.22
C THR A 5 32.53 7.97 5.65
N PRO A 6 31.92 8.88 6.45
CA PRO A 6 31.38 8.49 7.75
C PRO A 6 30.06 7.74 7.53
N THR A 7 30.03 6.47 7.90
CA THR A 7 28.80 5.68 8.00
C THR A 7 28.00 6.22 9.18
N ILE A 8 26.87 6.87 8.90
CA ILE A 8 25.90 7.30 9.92
C ILE A 8 25.04 6.07 10.24
N SER A 9 25.33 5.42 11.37
CA SER A 9 24.44 4.41 11.96
C SER A 9 23.33 5.10 12.74
N ILE A 10 22.13 5.18 12.17
CA ILE A 10 20.94 5.58 12.91
C ILE A 10 20.37 4.33 13.58
N LEU A 11 20.76 4.10 14.83
CA LEU A 11 20.07 3.17 15.72
C LEU A 11 18.77 3.83 16.17
N LEU A 12 17.69 3.61 15.42
CA LEU A 12 16.35 4.04 15.80
C LEU A 12 15.72 2.97 16.69
N SER A 13 16.09 2.94 17.96
CA SER A 13 15.38 2.17 18.99
C SER A 13 14.13 2.95 19.42
N GLY A 14 12.98 2.61 18.83
CA GLY A 14 11.69 3.16 19.21
C GLY A 14 10.53 2.36 18.63
N PHE A 15 9.80 1.67 19.52
CA PHE A 15 8.41 1.22 19.40
C PHE A 15 7.76 1.26 18.00
N PHE A 16 7.79 0.13 17.29
CA PHE A 16 6.75 -0.24 16.33
C PHE A 16 6.15 -1.55 16.78
N SER A 17 5.01 -1.46 17.46
CA SER A 17 4.11 -2.59 17.58
C SER A 17 3.59 -2.91 16.17
N GLY A 18 4.08 -4.00 15.58
CA GLY A 18 3.33 -4.75 14.57
C GLY A 18 3.39 -4.31 13.11
N LEU A 19 4.33 -3.46 12.67
CA LEU A 19 4.55 -3.27 11.22
C LEU A 19 5.78 -4.05 10.79
N THR A 20 5.59 -5.34 10.46
CA THR A 20 6.51 -6.04 9.58
C THR A 20 6.46 -5.31 8.24
N ILE A 21 7.41 -4.42 7.98
CA ILE A 21 7.74 -3.99 6.64
C ILE A 21 8.09 -5.25 5.87
N ALA A 22 7.11 -5.81 5.18
CA ALA A 22 7.37 -6.86 4.20
C ALA A 22 8.45 -6.31 3.27
N ASP A 23 9.51 -7.08 3.07
CA ASP A 23 10.59 -6.69 2.18
C ASP A 23 9.95 -6.38 0.82
N SER A 24 10.31 -5.24 0.22
CA SER A 24 9.80 -4.83 -1.08
C SER A 24 9.93 -5.93 -2.13
N SER A 25 10.92 -6.82 -2.00
CA SER A 25 11.09 -8.00 -2.86
C SER A 25 9.93 -9.01 -2.71
N THR A 26 9.47 -9.25 -1.48
CA THR A 26 8.33 -10.12 -1.17
C THR A 26 7.04 -9.53 -1.72
N CYS A 27 6.74 -8.26 -1.46
CA CYS A 27 5.49 -7.67 -1.92
C CYS A 27 5.41 -7.56 -3.45
N ASN A 28 6.53 -7.23 -4.11
CA ASN A 28 6.59 -7.27 -5.57
C ASN A 28 6.35 -8.68 -6.15
N SER A 29 6.62 -9.76 -5.39
CA SER A 29 6.41 -11.13 -5.85
C SER A 29 4.98 -11.65 -5.67
N ILE A 30 4.21 -11.06 -4.74
CA ILE A 30 2.85 -11.50 -4.42
C ILE A 30 1.77 -10.54 -4.91
N CYS A 31 2.14 -9.32 -5.31
CA CYS A 31 1.23 -8.29 -5.76
C CYS A 31 1.35 -8.03 -7.26
N ALA A 32 0.22 -7.75 -7.89
CA ALA A 32 0.13 -7.31 -9.27
C ALA A 32 -0.88 -6.18 -9.41
N HIS A 33 -0.75 -5.41 -10.49
CA HIS A 33 -1.69 -4.36 -10.87
C HIS A 33 -2.13 -4.51 -12.32
N ASN A 34 -3.25 -3.87 -12.66
CA ASN A 34 -3.84 -3.94 -14.00
C ASN A 34 -3.24 -2.98 -15.04
N ASN A 35 -2.25 -2.16 -14.68
CA ASN A 35 -1.64 -1.14 -15.54
C ASN A 35 -2.62 -0.04 -16.02
N ASP A 36 -3.73 0.16 -15.31
CA ASP A 36 -4.71 1.19 -15.62
C ASP A 36 -4.74 2.23 -14.48
N PRO A 37 -4.54 3.53 -14.75
CA PRO A 37 -4.50 4.54 -13.70
C PRO A 37 -5.92 4.85 -13.17
N GLY A 38 -6.13 4.61 -11.89
CA GLY A 38 -7.26 5.10 -11.12
C GLY A 38 -6.99 6.51 -10.61
N LEU A 39 -7.84 7.45 -11.00
CA LEU A 39 -7.79 8.83 -10.50
C LEU A 39 -8.35 8.90 -9.07
N TRP A 40 -7.55 9.46 -8.17
CA TRP A 40 -7.93 9.74 -6.79
C TRP A 40 -7.70 11.22 -6.52
N THR A 41 -8.76 11.97 -6.26
CA THR A 41 -8.65 13.39 -5.94
C THR A 41 -9.18 13.63 -4.55
N ASP A 42 -8.25 13.70 -3.60
CA ASP A 42 -8.50 13.99 -2.20
C ASP A 42 -7.32 14.76 -1.58
N VAL A 43 -7.52 15.27 -0.36
CA VAL A 43 -6.49 15.93 0.46
C VAL A 43 -5.40 14.95 0.90
N HIS A 44 -5.71 13.65 0.94
CA HIS A 44 -4.78 12.58 1.28
C HIS A 44 -4.39 11.77 0.05
N ALA A 45 -3.14 11.31 0.02
CA ALA A 45 -2.65 10.39 -1.01
C ALA A 45 -3.43 9.05 -0.96
N PRO A 46 -3.59 8.36 -2.11
CA PRO A 46 -4.34 7.11 -2.16
C PRO A 46 -3.74 6.03 -1.25
N SER A 47 -2.41 6.01 -1.04
CA SER A 47 -1.79 5.07 -0.09
C SER A 47 -2.25 5.28 1.34
N ALA A 48 -2.42 6.53 1.78
CA ALA A 48 -2.92 6.85 3.12
C ALA A 48 -4.38 6.42 3.25
N GLN A 49 -5.15 6.54 2.17
CA GLN A 49 -6.52 6.05 2.14
C GLN A 49 -6.57 4.51 2.19
N VAL A 50 -5.64 3.82 1.52
CA VAL A 50 -5.55 2.36 1.55
C VAL A 50 -5.30 1.84 2.96
N ASP A 51 -4.30 2.41 3.65
CA ASP A 51 -3.98 2.14 5.06
C ASP A 51 -5.21 2.33 5.96
N TYR A 52 -5.88 3.49 5.85
CA TYR A 52 -7.10 3.75 6.62
C TYR A 52 -8.18 2.69 6.41
N ILE A 53 -8.48 2.29 5.17
CA ILE A 53 -9.55 1.32 4.90
C ILE A 53 -9.16 -0.06 5.45
N LEU A 54 -7.91 -0.49 5.25
CA LEU A 54 -7.44 -1.80 5.72
C LEU A 54 -7.41 -1.88 7.25
N ALA A 55 -6.98 -0.80 7.93
CA ALA A 55 -7.03 -0.69 9.38
C ALA A 55 -8.46 -0.79 9.95
N ASN A 56 -9.49 -0.46 9.15
CA ASN A 56 -10.91 -0.60 9.49
C ASN A 56 -11.53 -1.93 9.03
N GLY A 57 -10.73 -2.90 8.56
CA GLY A 57 -11.19 -4.22 8.14
C GLY A 57 -11.70 -4.28 6.69
N GLY A 58 -11.34 -3.30 5.86
CA GLY A 58 -11.84 -3.17 4.49
C GLY A 58 -13.03 -2.21 4.39
N GLY A 59 -13.57 -2.08 3.17
CA GLY A 59 -14.71 -1.21 2.88
C GLY A 59 -14.44 -0.27 1.71
N CYS A 60 -15.33 0.70 1.52
CA CYS A 60 -15.25 1.67 0.44
C CYS A 60 -15.39 3.10 0.95
N VAL A 61 -14.68 4.03 0.30
CA VAL A 61 -14.75 5.46 0.58
C VAL A 61 -14.80 6.26 -0.72
N GLN A 62 -15.30 7.49 -0.62
CA GLN A 62 -15.31 8.46 -1.70
C GLN A 62 -14.23 9.51 -1.46
N GLY A 63 -13.41 9.80 -2.47
CA GLY A 63 -12.49 10.94 -2.45
C GLY A 63 -13.27 12.26 -2.44
N SER A 64 -12.72 13.29 -1.80
CA SER A 64 -13.43 14.57 -1.61
C SER A 64 -13.81 15.28 -2.91
N VAL A 65 -13.11 15.01 -4.02
CA VAL A 65 -13.41 15.56 -5.34
C VAL A 65 -13.76 14.47 -6.35
N GLN A 66 -12.93 13.42 -6.45
CA GLN A 66 -13.12 12.33 -7.41
C GLN A 66 -12.49 11.03 -6.92
N GLY A 67 -13.05 9.91 -7.36
CA GLY A 67 -12.55 8.56 -7.08
C GLY A 67 -13.35 7.87 -5.98
N HIS A 68 -13.68 6.61 -6.21
CA HIS A 68 -14.30 5.72 -5.26
C HIS A 68 -13.37 4.53 -5.02
N MET A 69 -12.79 4.45 -3.82
CA MET A 69 -11.81 3.43 -3.46
C MET A 69 -12.46 2.36 -2.59
N CYS A 70 -12.33 1.10 -2.99
CA CYS A 70 -12.76 -0.07 -2.22
C CYS A 70 -11.57 -0.98 -1.95
N ASN A 71 -11.36 -1.36 -0.69
CA ASN A 71 -10.37 -2.36 -0.32
C ASN A 71 -11.04 -3.53 0.38
N ALA A 72 -10.61 -4.74 0.06
CA ALA A 72 -11.08 -5.95 0.70
C ALA A 72 -9.92 -6.91 0.87
N PHE A 73 -9.96 -7.70 1.93
CA PHE A 73 -9.07 -8.82 2.10
C PHE A 73 -9.81 -9.99 2.74
N ILE A 74 -9.39 -11.19 2.38
CA ILE A 74 -9.87 -12.45 2.96
C ILE A 74 -8.67 -13.30 3.32
N GLY A 75 -8.79 -14.08 4.38
CA GLY A 75 -7.71 -14.90 4.89
C GLY A 75 -7.71 -14.92 6.41
N SER A 76 -6.75 -15.64 6.98
CA SER A 76 -6.54 -15.70 8.42
C SER A 76 -5.05 -15.78 8.71
N GLU A 77 -4.66 -15.30 9.90
CA GLU A 77 -3.31 -15.47 10.45
C GLU A 77 -2.23 -14.69 9.66
N GLU A 78 -1.05 -15.29 9.50
CA GLU A 78 0.16 -14.64 8.98
C GLU A 78 0.01 -14.17 7.53
N ASP A 79 -0.59 -15.00 6.67
CA ASP A 79 -0.79 -14.67 5.25
C ASP A 79 -1.70 -13.44 5.06
N ALA A 80 -2.72 -13.28 5.91
CA ALA A 80 -3.60 -12.12 5.85
C ALA A 80 -2.85 -10.83 6.19
N ASN A 81 -2.02 -10.86 7.25
CA ASN A 81 -1.17 -9.73 7.63
C ASN A 81 -0.13 -9.38 6.56
N LEU A 82 0.45 -10.40 5.91
CA LEU A 82 1.38 -10.20 4.81
C LEU A 82 0.70 -9.53 3.61
N VAL A 83 -0.49 -10.01 3.24
CA VAL A 83 -1.29 -9.46 2.13
C VAL A 83 -1.67 -8.00 2.40
N THR A 84 -2.17 -7.68 3.60
CA THR A 84 -2.56 -6.29 3.93
C THR A 84 -1.34 -5.37 3.98
N GLY A 85 -0.25 -5.80 4.61
CA GLY A 85 1.00 -5.02 4.64
C GLY A 85 1.59 -4.80 3.24
N CYS A 86 1.47 -5.79 2.35
CA CYS A 86 1.89 -5.61 0.96
C CYS A 86 0.97 -4.70 0.17
N LEU A 87 -0.35 -4.72 0.36
CA LEU A 87 -1.24 -3.74 -0.27
C LEU A 87 -0.86 -2.30 0.12
N GLU A 88 -0.62 -2.05 1.40
CA GLU A 88 -0.19 -0.73 1.90
C GLU A 88 1.14 -0.30 1.27
N GLN A 89 2.13 -1.19 1.27
CA GLN A 89 3.45 -0.92 0.70
C GLN A 89 3.36 -0.66 -0.81
N MET A 90 2.65 -1.49 -1.55
CA MET A 90 2.51 -1.36 -2.99
C MET A 90 1.72 -0.10 -3.35
N ALA A 91 0.68 0.24 -2.59
CA ALA A 91 -0.04 1.51 -2.78
C ALA A 91 0.88 2.73 -2.61
N ALA A 92 1.77 2.71 -1.60
CA ALA A 92 2.74 3.77 -1.40
C ALA A 92 3.81 3.85 -2.51
N GLN A 93 4.24 2.70 -3.05
CA GLN A 93 5.26 2.64 -4.11
C GLN A 93 4.72 2.95 -5.51
N TRP A 94 3.48 2.56 -5.79
CA TRP A 94 2.88 2.66 -7.13
C TRP A 94 1.97 3.86 -7.31
N GLN A 95 1.70 4.62 -6.26
CA GLN A 95 1.03 5.91 -6.44
C GLN A 95 1.94 6.92 -7.14
N SER A 96 1.33 7.85 -7.85
CA SER A 96 2.03 8.99 -8.45
C SER A 96 1.18 10.25 -8.33
N TYR A 97 1.84 11.40 -8.42
CA TYR A 97 1.19 12.70 -8.40
C TYR A 97 1.56 13.50 -9.66
N ASN A 98 0.54 13.89 -10.42
CA ASN A 98 0.66 14.80 -11.56
C ASN A 98 -0.64 15.62 -11.65
N ASP A 99 -0.67 16.76 -10.94
CA ASP A 99 -1.85 17.61 -10.67
C ASP A 99 -2.98 16.95 -9.84
N ASN A 100 -3.12 15.62 -9.94
CA ASN A 100 -3.97 14.78 -9.11
C ASN A 100 -3.17 13.57 -8.61
N TRP A 101 -3.72 12.85 -7.63
CA TRP A 101 -3.19 11.55 -7.26
C TRP A 101 -3.69 10.47 -8.20
N TYR A 102 -2.80 9.54 -8.49
CA TYR A 102 -3.11 8.33 -9.22
C TYR A 102 -2.55 7.14 -8.48
N LEU A 103 -3.29 6.05 -8.52
CA LEU A 103 -2.82 4.71 -8.17
C LEU A 103 -3.35 3.77 -9.26
N TRP A 104 -2.82 2.56 -9.39
CA TRP A 104 -3.47 1.58 -10.26
C TRP A 104 -4.92 1.33 -9.83
N SER A 105 -5.84 1.29 -10.80
CA SER A 105 -7.28 1.15 -10.57
C SER A 105 -7.65 -0.22 -10.01
N SER A 106 -6.74 -1.20 -10.13
CA SER A 106 -6.80 -2.46 -9.40
C SER A 106 -5.40 -2.93 -9.00
N ILE A 107 -5.24 -3.25 -7.72
CA ILE A 107 -4.08 -3.94 -7.16
C ILE A 107 -4.59 -5.21 -6.48
N THR A 108 -3.93 -6.34 -6.70
CA THR A 108 -4.24 -7.60 -6.03
C THR A 108 -2.98 -8.22 -5.46
N CYS A 109 -3.01 -8.64 -4.21
CA CYS A 109 -1.94 -9.37 -3.55
C CYS A 109 -2.45 -10.74 -3.07
N VAL A 110 -1.67 -11.80 -3.29
CA VAL A 110 -2.04 -13.18 -2.93
C VAL A 110 -0.87 -13.90 -2.25
N SER A 111 -1.08 -14.35 -1.02
CA SER A 111 -0.16 -15.24 -0.30
C SER A 111 -0.94 -16.40 0.30
N GLY A 112 -0.49 -17.63 0.05
CA GLY A 112 -1.18 -18.83 0.53
C GLY A 112 -2.65 -18.86 0.11
N SER A 113 -3.55 -18.87 1.10
CA SER A 113 -5.01 -18.79 0.91
C SER A 113 -5.58 -17.37 1.10
N SER A 114 -4.73 -16.40 1.42
CA SER A 114 -5.14 -15.02 1.65
C SER A 114 -5.09 -14.20 0.36
N THR A 115 -6.04 -13.29 0.20
CA THR A 115 -6.14 -12.40 -0.96
C THR A 115 -6.56 -11.02 -0.51
N GLY A 116 -5.93 -10.01 -1.08
CA GLY A 116 -6.22 -8.60 -0.81
C GLY A 116 -6.34 -7.83 -2.11
N ILE A 117 -7.28 -6.91 -2.18
CA ILE A 117 -7.58 -6.12 -3.36
C ILE A 117 -7.75 -4.66 -2.95
N VAL A 118 -7.18 -3.76 -3.75
CA VAL A 118 -7.53 -2.33 -3.82
C VAL A 118 -8.18 -2.10 -5.18
N SER A 119 -9.28 -1.37 -5.21
CA SER A 119 -9.93 -0.94 -6.45
C SER A 119 -10.28 0.54 -6.38
N ILE A 120 -10.04 1.27 -7.48
CA ILE A 120 -10.46 2.66 -7.64
C ILE A 120 -11.32 2.76 -8.89
N THR A 121 -12.50 3.37 -8.75
CA THR A 121 -13.40 3.71 -9.87
C THR A 121 -13.61 5.21 -9.94
N ALA A 122 -13.81 5.75 -11.14
CA ALA A 122 -14.01 7.19 -11.39
C ALA A 122 -15.48 7.60 -11.33
#